data_AF-A0A1D7XKQ0-F1
#
_entry.id   AF-A0A1D7XKQ0-F1
#
_cell.length_a   1.000
_cell.length_b   1.000
_cell.length_c   1.000
_cell.angle_alpha   90.00
_cell.angle_beta   90.00
_cell.angle_gamma   90.00
#
_symmetry.space_group_name_H-M   'P 1'
#
loop_
_entity.id
_entity.type
_entity.pdbx_description
1 polymer ?
#
loop_
_entity_poly.entity_id
_entity_poly.type
_entity_poly.pdbx_seq_one_letter_code
_entity_poly.pdbx_strand_id
1 'polypeptide(L)'
;MIKIKFKKILASLLIVTSILTLTPIDASASWKQNSIGWWYTIDNSWATGWMKIHGRWYYFYSNGYMAHDTIIDGFKLGSDGAWIITQPKTSTINSNEKIIDITVETTQEFVNAIGSNKRIFLKPGVYNLTNIKQINNTDNSVVWETVADGKELNIQGINNLTIEGLEAGKVEIKTTPRYANIMNFTNSSNITIKNIIAGHTPAPYECNAGVIKFSNSNDISIMNSKLYGCGSIGLDLNDVKRFQSSNCKIDHCSLRAIQIYNSQDIKFTENKILNHEAYSNIIMIDKTKDVKFEKCELADNNNFGWSFIEASGKSNILLNKCIIKNNSKPANSKFNTDKIYFFDTIDYFGIGDSKITVKDSEISNNKCDYLLDDNKNVKLQNCNINNNTWK
;
A
#
# COMPACT_ATOMS: atom_id res chain seq x y z
N MET A 1 -35.49 33.22 80.79
CA MET A 1 -34.77 32.28 81.68
C MET A 1 -33.61 31.64 80.92
N ILE A 2 -32.46 31.64 81.56
CA ILE A 2 -31.13 31.16 81.11
C ILE A 2 -31.06 29.61 81.15
N LYS A 3 -30.33 28.97 80.22
CA LYS A 3 -29.19 28.03 80.51
C LYS A 3 -28.49 27.43 79.26
N ILE A 4 -27.33 28.02 78.92
CA ILE A 4 -25.96 27.46 78.72
C ILE A 4 -25.89 25.90 78.60
N LYS A 5 -25.24 25.25 77.61
CA LYS A 5 -23.77 25.11 77.45
C LYS A 5 -23.28 24.57 76.10
N PHE A 6 -22.24 25.26 75.60
CA PHE A 6 -21.22 24.83 74.64
C PHE A 6 -20.47 23.57 75.09
N LYS A 7 -20.15 22.68 74.14
CA LYS A 7 -18.92 21.88 74.16
C LYS A 7 -18.14 22.15 72.87
N LYS A 8 -16.91 22.64 73.01
CA LYS A 8 -15.89 22.81 71.97
C LYS A 8 -15.13 21.50 71.79
N ILE A 9 -14.89 21.04 70.55
CA ILE A 9 -13.63 20.42 70.06
C ILE A 9 -13.64 20.64 68.51
N LEU A 10 -12.95 21.65 67.94
CA LEU A 10 -11.56 21.69 67.42
C LEU A 10 -11.30 20.86 66.13
N ALA A 11 -10.97 21.59 65.04
CA ALA A 11 -10.14 21.24 63.85
C ALA A 11 -10.56 20.03 62.98
N SER A 12 -10.38 19.91 61.65
CA SER A 12 -9.68 20.64 60.58
C SER A 12 -10.07 19.98 59.22
N LEU A 13 -9.87 20.70 58.10
CA LEU A 13 -9.98 20.31 56.68
C LEU A 13 -9.88 18.82 56.29
N LEU A 14 -10.71 18.36 55.33
CA LEU A 14 -10.29 17.94 53.98
C LEU A 14 -11.48 17.51 53.08
N ILE A 15 -11.51 18.05 51.86
CA ILE A 15 -12.37 17.65 50.73
C ILE A 15 -11.84 16.30 50.21
N VAL A 16 -12.72 15.31 50.01
CA VAL A 16 -12.41 14.18 49.11
C VAL A 16 -13.59 13.95 48.18
N THR A 17 -13.47 14.52 46.99
CA THR A 17 -14.14 14.05 45.78
C THR A 17 -13.55 12.69 45.42
N SER A 18 -14.35 11.63 45.49
CA SER A 18 -13.95 10.29 45.05
C SER A 18 -13.95 10.23 43.52
N ILE A 19 -12.91 10.79 42.90
CA ILE A 19 -12.52 10.43 41.54
C ILE A 19 -11.77 9.10 41.70
N LEU A 20 -12.44 7.99 41.38
CA LEU A 20 -11.74 6.73 41.10
C LEU A 20 -10.95 6.95 39.81
N THR A 21 -9.73 7.47 39.96
CA THR A 21 -8.73 7.37 38.91
C THR A 21 -8.46 5.89 38.72
N LEU A 22 -9.00 5.29 37.66
CA LEU A 22 -8.45 4.07 37.12
C LEU A 22 -7.05 4.43 36.65
N THR A 23 -6.04 4.25 37.51
CA THR A 23 -4.68 4.13 37.02
C THR A 23 -4.70 2.89 36.14
N PRO A 24 -4.33 2.96 34.85
CA PRO A 24 -4.10 1.74 34.10
C PRO A 24 -3.09 0.92 34.92
N ILE A 25 -3.47 -0.30 35.27
CA ILE A 25 -2.49 -1.27 35.78
C ILE A 25 -1.57 -1.49 34.59
N ASP A 26 -0.38 -0.92 34.63
CA ASP A 26 0.65 -1.26 33.67
C ASP A 26 0.80 -2.77 33.68
N ALA A 27 0.51 -3.41 32.55
CA ALA A 27 0.73 -4.84 32.38
C ALA A 27 2.21 -5.11 32.71
N SER A 28 2.45 -5.80 33.83
CA SER A 28 3.80 -6.00 34.32
C SER A 28 4.45 -7.13 33.53
N ALA A 29 5.18 -6.76 32.48
CA ALA A 29 5.90 -7.72 31.66
C ALA A 29 7.41 -7.64 31.94
N SER A 30 8.05 -8.77 32.29
CA SER A 30 9.48 -8.75 32.64
C SER A 30 10.21 -10.04 32.34
N TRP A 31 11.46 -9.93 31.93
CA TRP A 31 12.37 -11.06 31.81
C TRP A 31 12.79 -11.57 33.19
N LYS A 32 12.83 -12.89 33.34
CA LYS A 32 13.30 -13.59 34.54
C LYS A 32 14.26 -14.71 34.14
N GLN A 33 15.14 -15.10 35.05
CA GLN A 33 16.15 -16.13 34.81
C GLN A 33 16.40 -16.96 36.07
N ASN A 34 16.72 -18.24 35.89
CA ASN A 34 17.29 -19.12 36.91
C ASN A 34 18.37 -20.02 36.28
N SER A 35 18.80 -21.07 37.00
CA SER A 35 19.80 -22.03 36.53
C SER A 35 19.35 -22.90 35.34
N ILE A 36 18.06 -22.96 35.05
CA ILE A 36 17.47 -23.75 33.95
C ILE A 36 17.38 -22.91 32.68
N GLY A 37 17.03 -21.62 32.78
CA GLY A 37 16.96 -20.74 31.62
C GLY A 37 16.21 -19.45 31.89
N TRP A 38 15.85 -18.76 30.80
CA TRP A 38 15.08 -17.51 30.82
C TRP A 38 13.60 -17.77 30.60
N TRP A 39 12.73 -16.94 31.18
CA TRP A 39 11.30 -16.87 30.85
C TRP A 39 10.82 -15.43 30.89
N TYR A 40 9.64 -15.17 30.34
CA TYR A 40 9.02 -13.85 30.33
C TYR A 40 7.71 -13.90 31.08
N THR A 41 7.58 -13.07 32.13
CA THR A 41 6.33 -12.93 32.88
C THR A 41 5.43 -11.92 32.18
N ILE A 42 4.15 -12.22 32.08
CA ILE A 42 3.10 -11.31 31.60
C ILE A 42 1.98 -11.38 32.63
N ASP A 43 1.74 -10.27 33.32
CA ASP A 43 0.81 -10.17 34.46
C ASP A 43 1.11 -11.25 35.53
N ASN A 44 0.15 -12.14 35.80
CA ASN A 44 0.26 -13.21 36.79
C ASN A 44 0.71 -14.56 36.19
N SER A 45 1.20 -14.59 34.94
CA SER A 45 1.57 -15.81 34.22
C SER A 45 2.89 -15.68 33.46
N TRP A 46 3.30 -16.72 32.74
CA TRP A 46 4.45 -16.73 31.84
C TRP A 46 4.04 -16.87 30.37
N ALA A 47 4.87 -16.33 29.48
CA ALA A 47 4.70 -16.47 28.05
C ALA A 47 4.85 -17.93 27.60
N THR A 48 4.06 -18.32 26.60
CA THR A 48 4.17 -19.61 25.88
C THR A 48 3.96 -19.34 24.39
N GLY A 49 4.57 -20.16 23.54
CA GLY A 49 4.54 -19.98 22.08
C GLY A 49 5.40 -18.79 21.61
N TRP A 50 5.15 -18.35 20.38
CA TRP A 50 5.82 -17.20 19.79
C TRP A 50 5.33 -15.88 20.39
N MET A 51 6.26 -15.05 20.84
CA MET A 51 5.98 -13.74 21.44
C MET A 51 6.94 -12.68 20.91
N LYS A 52 6.40 -11.50 20.59
CA LYS A 52 7.21 -10.35 20.15
C LYS A 52 7.47 -9.42 21.34
N ILE A 53 8.73 -9.33 21.76
CA ILE A 53 9.16 -8.54 22.93
C ILE A 53 10.18 -7.50 22.45
N HIS A 54 9.88 -6.22 22.67
CA HIS A 54 10.72 -5.09 22.23
C HIS A 54 11.20 -5.18 20.77
N GLY A 55 10.32 -5.62 19.87
CA GLY A 55 10.59 -5.68 18.43
C GLY A 55 11.28 -6.96 17.94
N ARG A 56 11.70 -7.87 18.84
CA ARG A 56 12.30 -9.16 18.49
C ARG A 56 11.34 -10.30 18.82
N TRP A 57 11.36 -11.36 18.02
CA TRP A 57 10.54 -12.55 18.25
C TRP A 57 11.29 -13.56 19.10
N TYR A 58 10.60 -14.17 20.05
CA TYR A 58 11.10 -15.22 20.93
C TYR A 58 10.09 -16.35 20.95
N TYR A 59 10.54 -17.57 21.21
CA TYR A 59 9.65 -18.70 21.44
C TYR A 59 9.80 -19.20 22.87
N PHE A 60 8.68 -19.45 23.54
CA PHE A 60 8.64 -20.03 24.89
C PHE A 60 7.96 -21.40 24.84
N TYR A 61 8.61 -22.42 25.36
CA TYR A 61 8.02 -23.75 25.49
C TYR A 61 6.80 -23.72 26.42
N SER A 62 5.99 -24.77 26.41
CA SER A 62 4.80 -24.89 27.26
C SER A 62 5.12 -24.79 28.76
N ASN A 63 6.34 -25.12 29.16
CA ASN A 63 6.84 -24.97 30.53
C ASN A 63 7.34 -23.54 30.86
N GLY A 64 7.20 -22.58 29.94
CA GLY A 64 7.52 -21.17 30.11
C GLY A 64 8.95 -20.76 29.77
N TYR A 65 9.88 -21.70 29.57
CA TYR A 65 11.27 -21.35 29.26
C TYR A 65 11.46 -20.96 27.80
N MET A 66 12.27 -19.94 27.58
CA MET A 66 12.67 -19.44 26.28
C MET A 66 13.55 -20.45 25.56
N ALA A 67 13.22 -20.75 24.31
CA ALA A 67 14.08 -21.50 23.40
C ALA A 67 15.26 -20.63 22.94
N HIS A 68 16.46 -21.20 22.89
CA HIS A 68 17.66 -20.57 22.36
C HIS A 68 18.56 -21.61 21.69
N ASP A 69 19.46 -21.17 20.81
CA ASP A 69 20.41 -22.03 20.07
C ASP A 69 19.74 -23.21 19.33
N THR A 70 18.52 -23.00 18.83
CA THR A 70 17.68 -24.05 18.27
C THR A 70 16.84 -23.56 17.09
N ILE A 71 16.04 -24.44 16.50
CA ILE A 71 15.10 -24.13 15.42
C ILE A 71 13.70 -24.52 15.87
N ILE A 72 12.76 -23.57 15.82
CA ILE A 72 11.33 -23.78 16.12
C ILE A 72 10.54 -23.39 14.88
N ASP A 73 9.65 -24.26 14.39
CA ASP A 73 8.80 -24.02 13.21
C ASP A 73 9.57 -23.52 11.95
N GLY A 74 10.82 -23.96 11.78
CA GLY A 74 11.69 -23.54 10.68
C GLY A 74 12.47 -22.23 10.91
N PHE A 75 12.29 -21.58 12.07
CA PHE A 75 12.94 -20.32 12.43
C PHE A 75 14.12 -20.56 13.40
N LYS A 76 15.33 -20.15 13.00
CA LYS A 76 16.54 -20.30 13.83
C LYS A 76 16.60 -19.24 14.93
N LEU A 77 16.70 -19.67 16.19
CA LEU A 77 16.86 -18.81 17.36
C LEU A 77 18.34 -18.72 17.75
N GLY A 78 18.79 -17.52 18.10
CA GLY A 78 20.16 -17.26 18.57
C GLY A 78 20.37 -17.70 20.02
N SER A 79 21.58 -17.48 20.53
CA SER A 79 21.93 -17.76 21.92
C SER A 79 21.20 -16.85 22.93
N ASP A 80 20.72 -15.69 22.46
CA ASP A 80 19.84 -14.81 23.22
C ASP A 80 18.35 -15.17 23.07
N GLY A 81 18.04 -16.29 22.40
CA GLY A 81 16.69 -16.82 22.15
C GLY A 81 15.85 -16.02 21.18
N ALA A 82 16.36 -14.90 20.67
CA ALA A 82 15.67 -14.15 19.66
C ALA A 82 15.75 -14.88 18.32
N TRP A 83 14.67 -14.81 17.55
CA TRP A 83 14.67 -15.24 16.16
C TRP A 83 15.75 -14.49 15.40
N ILE A 84 16.68 -15.25 14.83
CA ILE A 84 17.64 -14.77 13.86
C ILE A 84 16.84 -14.50 12.59
N ILE A 85 16.38 -13.26 12.47
CA ILE A 85 15.95 -12.74 11.18
C ILE A 85 17.21 -12.74 10.33
N THR A 86 17.34 -13.72 9.43
CA THR A 86 18.23 -13.60 8.29
C THR A 86 17.65 -12.48 7.44
N GLN A 87 18.01 -11.25 7.79
CA GLN A 87 18.02 -10.17 6.83
C GLN A 87 18.84 -10.69 5.64
N PRO A 88 18.42 -10.46 4.37
CA PRO A 88 19.38 -10.59 3.28
C PRO A 88 20.63 -9.85 3.75
N LYS A 89 21.79 -10.51 3.63
CA LYS A 89 23.09 -9.96 4.03
C LYS A 89 23.04 -8.46 3.75
N THR A 90 23.18 -7.65 4.79
CA THR A 90 23.66 -6.30 4.61
C THR A 90 25.02 -6.45 3.96
N SER A 91 25.03 -6.48 2.63
CA SER A 91 26.18 -6.05 1.85
C SER A 91 26.52 -4.71 2.46
N THR A 92 27.69 -4.64 3.08
CA THR A 92 28.41 -3.38 3.25
C THR A 92 28.13 -2.57 1.99
N ILE A 93 27.45 -1.42 2.13
CA ILE A 93 27.23 -0.51 1.02
C ILE A 93 28.60 0.00 0.61
N ASN A 94 29.28 -0.77 -0.24
CA ASN A 94 30.25 -0.22 -1.15
C ASN A 94 29.40 0.55 -2.15
N SER A 95 29.35 1.87 -2.02
CA SER A 95 28.77 2.81 -3.00
C SER A 95 29.45 2.76 -4.39
N ASN A 96 30.23 1.71 -4.66
CA ASN A 96 30.96 1.40 -5.89
C ASN A 96 30.53 0.05 -6.51
N GLU A 97 29.45 -0.59 -6.06
CA GLU A 97 28.94 -1.78 -6.75
C GLU A 97 28.50 -1.41 -8.17
N LYS A 98 29.19 -2.00 -9.14
CA LYS A 98 28.99 -1.74 -10.56
C LYS A 98 27.57 -2.16 -10.96
N ILE A 99 26.81 -1.23 -11.54
CA ILE A 99 25.55 -1.54 -12.22
C ILE A 99 25.84 -2.45 -13.43
N ILE A 100 25.13 -3.57 -13.51
CA ILE A 100 25.29 -4.56 -14.57
C ILE A 100 24.15 -4.42 -15.58
N ASP A 101 24.52 -4.24 -16.85
CA ASP A 101 23.57 -4.23 -17.96
C ASP A 101 23.33 -5.65 -18.47
N ILE A 102 22.07 -6.01 -18.65
CA ILE A 102 21.65 -7.32 -19.13
C ILE A 102 20.59 -7.10 -20.20
N THR A 103 20.80 -7.62 -21.40
CA THR A 103 19.74 -7.66 -22.42
C THR A 103 19.14 -9.06 -22.46
N VAL A 104 17.82 -9.15 -22.52
CA VAL A 104 17.09 -10.43 -22.49
C VAL A 104 16.03 -10.47 -23.57
N GLU A 105 15.73 -11.67 -24.08
CA GLU A 105 14.79 -11.90 -25.17
C GLU A 105 13.66 -12.85 -24.78
N THR A 106 13.85 -13.62 -23.70
CA THR A 106 12.86 -14.60 -23.22
C THR A 106 12.37 -14.27 -21.81
N THR A 107 11.18 -14.76 -21.44
CA THR A 107 10.67 -14.59 -20.07
C THR A 107 11.58 -15.21 -19.03
N GLN A 108 12.17 -16.38 -19.31
CA GLN A 108 13.05 -17.04 -18.37
C GLN A 108 14.31 -16.20 -18.13
N GLU A 109 14.93 -15.66 -19.18
CA GLU A 109 16.07 -14.74 -19.05
C GLU A 109 15.70 -13.48 -18.26
N PHE A 110 14.54 -12.88 -18.54
CA PHE A 110 14.05 -11.73 -17.78
C PHE A 110 13.96 -12.02 -16.28
N VAL A 111 13.27 -13.09 -15.90
CA VAL A 111 13.11 -13.45 -14.48
C VAL A 111 14.45 -13.81 -13.84
N ASN A 112 15.32 -14.54 -14.55
CA ASN A 112 16.68 -14.86 -14.08
C ASN A 112 17.53 -13.58 -13.86
N ALA A 113 17.27 -12.54 -14.66
CA ALA A 113 18.03 -11.30 -14.61
C ALA A 113 17.62 -10.42 -13.44
N ILE A 114 16.44 -10.57 -12.82
CA ILE A 114 16.01 -9.74 -11.69
C ILE A 114 17.01 -9.84 -10.52
N GLY A 115 17.28 -8.72 -9.87
CA GLY A 115 18.19 -8.62 -8.72
C GLY A 115 18.73 -7.21 -8.57
N SER A 116 19.47 -6.98 -7.48
CA SER A 116 20.04 -5.66 -7.18
C SER A 116 21.14 -5.26 -8.16
N ASN A 117 21.34 -3.94 -8.31
CA ASN A 117 22.40 -3.33 -9.13
C ASN A 117 22.39 -3.75 -10.60
N LYS A 118 21.21 -3.78 -11.22
CA LYS A 118 21.03 -4.25 -12.60
C LYS A 118 20.20 -3.28 -13.43
N ARG A 119 20.51 -3.22 -14.73
CA ARG A 119 19.64 -2.66 -15.76
C ARG A 119 19.31 -3.75 -16.75
N ILE A 120 18.03 -4.11 -16.81
CA ILE A 120 17.52 -5.18 -17.66
C ILE A 120 16.82 -4.55 -18.85
N PHE A 121 17.34 -4.83 -20.03
CA PHE A 121 16.84 -4.37 -21.31
C PHE A 121 16.06 -5.50 -21.99
N LEU A 122 14.76 -5.29 -22.16
CA LEU A 122 13.84 -6.24 -22.79
C LEU A 122 13.79 -5.95 -24.29
N LYS A 123 14.15 -6.93 -25.12
CA LYS A 123 13.91 -6.84 -26.57
C LYS A 123 12.39 -6.88 -26.88
N PRO A 124 11.96 -6.36 -28.04
CA PRO A 124 10.57 -6.49 -28.50
C PRO A 124 10.05 -7.91 -28.36
N GLY A 125 8.89 -8.09 -27.72
CA GLY A 125 8.36 -9.41 -27.46
C GLY A 125 7.35 -9.46 -26.33
N VAL A 126 6.84 -10.67 -26.10
CA VAL A 126 5.85 -10.98 -25.06
C VAL A 126 6.51 -11.85 -24.00
N TYR A 127 6.59 -11.32 -22.79
CA TYR A 127 7.14 -11.94 -21.59
C TYR A 127 5.99 -12.51 -20.74
N ASN A 128 5.60 -13.75 -21.01
CA ASN A 128 4.50 -14.42 -20.29
C ASN A 128 5.01 -15.12 -19.01
N LEU A 129 4.58 -14.63 -17.85
CA LEU A 129 4.99 -15.06 -16.51
C LEU A 129 4.28 -16.34 -16.00
N THR A 130 3.27 -16.84 -16.70
CA THR A 130 2.36 -17.89 -16.21
C THR A 130 3.04 -19.21 -15.84
N ASN A 131 4.01 -19.65 -16.63
CA ASN A 131 4.60 -21.00 -16.52
C ASN A 131 6.11 -20.95 -16.27
N ILE A 132 6.59 -19.96 -15.53
CA ILE A 132 8.02 -19.83 -15.23
C ILE A 132 8.43 -20.89 -14.22
N LYS A 133 9.49 -21.62 -14.56
CA LYS A 133 10.11 -22.56 -13.64
C LYS A 133 10.81 -21.75 -12.56
N GLN A 134 10.49 -22.04 -11.30
CA GLN A 134 11.17 -21.44 -10.16
C GLN A 134 12.67 -21.69 -10.30
N ILE A 135 13.45 -20.62 -10.33
CA ILE A 135 14.91 -20.72 -10.36
C ILE A 135 15.36 -20.82 -8.91
N ASN A 136 16.41 -21.60 -8.65
CA ASN A 136 17.12 -21.51 -7.37
C ASN A 136 17.71 -20.10 -7.26
N ASN A 137 17.01 -19.22 -6.55
CA ASN A 137 17.57 -17.95 -6.14
C ASN A 137 18.17 -18.11 -4.74
N THR A 138 19.50 -18.13 -4.65
CA THR A 138 20.22 -18.38 -3.40
C THR A 138 20.04 -17.27 -2.37
N ASP A 139 19.64 -16.07 -2.78
CA ASP A 139 19.38 -14.93 -1.90
C ASP A 139 17.88 -14.73 -1.59
N ASN A 140 17.00 -15.57 -2.16
CA ASN A 140 15.54 -15.49 -2.03
C ASN A 140 14.92 -14.13 -2.43
N SER A 141 15.61 -13.30 -3.22
CA SER A 141 15.09 -11.99 -3.64
C SER A 141 14.00 -12.07 -4.72
N VAL A 142 13.79 -13.25 -5.31
CA VAL A 142 12.79 -13.55 -6.33
C VAL A 142 12.13 -14.86 -5.96
N VAL A 143 10.86 -14.78 -5.56
CA VAL A 143 10.07 -15.89 -5.06
C VAL A 143 8.80 -16.01 -5.88
N TRP A 144 8.35 -17.24 -6.11
CA TRP A 144 7.07 -17.51 -6.71
C TRP A 144 6.12 -18.02 -5.65
N GLU A 145 5.11 -17.22 -5.31
CA GLU A 145 4.12 -17.58 -4.29
C GLU A 145 2.87 -18.15 -4.94
N THR A 146 2.29 -19.19 -4.34
CA THR A 146 1.04 -19.79 -4.84
C THR A 146 -0.13 -18.89 -4.48
N VAL A 147 -0.91 -18.52 -5.49
CA VAL A 147 -2.19 -17.81 -5.36
C VAL A 147 -3.31 -18.69 -5.92
N ALA A 148 -4.57 -18.26 -5.77
CA ALA A 148 -5.75 -19.09 -6.04
C ALA A 148 -5.76 -19.74 -7.44
N ASP A 149 -5.27 -19.05 -8.47
CA ASP A 149 -5.27 -19.53 -9.86
C ASP A 149 -3.89 -19.55 -10.53
N GLY A 150 -2.81 -19.59 -9.74
CA GLY A 150 -1.47 -19.74 -10.27
C GLY A 150 -0.36 -19.30 -9.32
N LYS A 151 0.67 -18.66 -9.88
CA LYS A 151 1.81 -18.17 -9.12
C LYS A 151 2.03 -16.68 -9.34
N GLU A 152 2.41 -15.99 -8.28
CA GLU A 152 2.74 -14.58 -8.25
C GLU A 152 4.25 -14.36 -8.17
N LEU A 153 4.76 -13.45 -9.03
CA LEU A 153 6.16 -13.02 -9.00
C LEU A 153 6.37 -12.02 -7.85
N ASN A 154 7.07 -12.46 -6.81
CA ASN A 154 7.42 -11.67 -5.65
C ASN A 154 8.91 -11.31 -5.69
N ILE A 155 9.21 -10.01 -5.62
CA ILE A 155 10.55 -9.44 -5.70
C ILE A 155 10.83 -8.72 -4.39
N GLN A 156 11.82 -9.18 -3.63
CA GLN A 156 11.97 -8.80 -2.22
C GLN A 156 13.39 -8.33 -1.93
N GLY A 157 13.52 -7.20 -1.23
CA GLY A 157 14.79 -6.74 -0.67
C GLY A 157 15.81 -6.25 -1.71
N ILE A 158 15.39 -5.92 -2.94
CA ILE A 158 16.31 -5.51 -4.00
C ILE A 158 16.49 -3.99 -4.07
N ASN A 159 17.63 -3.55 -4.61
CA ASN A 159 17.92 -2.14 -4.82
C ASN A 159 18.59 -1.86 -6.17
N ASN A 160 18.44 -0.64 -6.68
CA ASN A 160 19.11 -0.19 -7.91
C ASN A 160 18.78 -1.08 -9.13
N LEU A 161 17.49 -1.35 -9.35
CA LEU A 161 17.02 -2.13 -10.50
C LEU A 161 16.34 -1.23 -11.53
N THR A 162 16.76 -1.34 -12.79
CA THR A 162 16.00 -0.82 -13.93
C THR A 162 15.45 -1.96 -14.77
N ILE A 163 14.17 -1.90 -15.13
CA ILE A 163 13.53 -2.75 -16.15
C ILE A 163 13.07 -1.83 -17.28
N GLU A 164 13.62 -2.03 -18.48
CA GLU A 164 13.39 -1.16 -19.63
C GLU A 164 13.06 -1.95 -20.89
N GLY A 165 11.94 -1.62 -21.53
CA GLY A 165 11.72 -2.01 -22.93
C GLY A 165 12.61 -1.21 -23.89
N LEU A 166 13.39 -1.90 -24.73
CA LEU A 166 14.27 -1.26 -25.71
C LEU A 166 13.52 -0.46 -26.78
N GLU A 167 12.30 -0.88 -27.09
CA GLU A 167 11.41 -0.19 -28.03
C GLU A 167 10.07 0.08 -27.36
N ALA A 168 9.72 1.36 -27.24
CA ALA A 168 8.48 1.79 -26.60
C ALA A 168 7.25 1.16 -27.29
N GLY A 169 6.38 0.56 -26.47
CA GLY A 169 5.15 -0.07 -26.96
C GLY A 169 5.34 -1.43 -27.66
N LYS A 170 6.55 -2.01 -27.64
CA LYS A 170 6.85 -3.31 -28.26
C LYS A 170 7.17 -4.42 -27.26
N VAL A 171 7.22 -4.10 -25.97
CA VAL A 171 7.51 -5.05 -24.90
C VAL A 171 6.27 -5.22 -24.03
N GLU A 172 5.73 -6.42 -24.00
CA GLU A 172 4.57 -6.77 -23.18
C GLU A 172 4.97 -7.78 -22.09
N ILE A 173 4.73 -7.47 -20.82
CA ILE A 173 4.85 -8.39 -19.69
C ILE A 173 3.45 -8.77 -19.25
N LYS A 174 3.13 -10.06 -19.24
CA LYS A 174 1.78 -10.50 -18.87
C LYS A 174 1.76 -11.77 -18.08
N THR A 175 0.64 -11.99 -17.39
CA THR A 175 0.36 -13.23 -16.69
C THR A 175 -1.09 -13.64 -16.92
N THR A 176 -1.35 -14.95 -16.95
CA THR A 176 -2.69 -15.53 -17.06
C THR A 176 -3.40 -15.61 -15.68
N PRO A 177 -2.73 -16.02 -14.58
CA PRO A 177 -3.34 -15.99 -13.25
C PRO A 177 -3.86 -14.60 -12.89
N ARG A 178 -5.03 -14.52 -12.30
CA ARG A 178 -5.79 -13.29 -12.01
C ARG A 178 -5.70 -12.85 -10.56
N TYR A 179 -5.24 -13.75 -9.70
CA TYR A 179 -4.93 -13.48 -8.29
C TYR A 179 -3.45 -13.19 -8.07
N ALA A 180 -2.64 -13.17 -9.14
CA ALA A 180 -1.22 -12.84 -9.10
C ALA A 180 -1.00 -11.41 -9.57
N ASN A 181 -0.33 -10.59 -8.77
CA ASN A 181 0.24 -9.36 -9.28
C ASN A 181 1.24 -9.66 -10.42
N ILE A 182 1.31 -8.82 -11.46
CA ILE A 182 2.30 -9.01 -12.53
C ILE A 182 3.70 -8.89 -11.95
N MET A 183 3.93 -7.88 -11.10
CA MET A 183 5.13 -7.73 -10.30
C MET A 183 4.79 -7.18 -8.93
N ASN A 184 5.16 -7.91 -7.87
CA ASN A 184 5.02 -7.48 -6.48
C ASN A 184 6.40 -7.22 -5.87
N PHE A 185 6.67 -5.95 -5.54
CA PHE A 185 7.92 -5.53 -4.90
C PHE A 185 7.71 -5.28 -3.41
N THR A 186 8.59 -5.84 -2.58
CA THR A 186 8.59 -5.60 -1.13
C THR A 186 9.99 -5.21 -0.64
N ASN A 187 10.08 -4.28 0.31
CA ASN A 187 11.35 -3.83 0.89
C ASN A 187 12.39 -3.40 -0.16
N SER A 188 11.95 -2.76 -1.24
CA SER A 188 12.78 -2.44 -2.40
C SER A 188 13.06 -0.94 -2.49
N SER A 189 14.20 -0.56 -3.07
CA SER A 189 14.58 0.86 -3.23
C SER A 189 15.27 1.18 -4.55
N ASN A 190 15.10 2.40 -5.04
CA ASN A 190 15.69 2.86 -6.31
C ASN A 190 15.34 1.92 -7.48
N ILE A 191 14.04 1.79 -7.74
CA ILE A 191 13.49 0.92 -8.80
C ILE A 191 12.96 1.79 -9.93
N THR A 192 13.41 1.51 -11.16
CA THR A 192 12.91 2.17 -12.37
C THR A 192 12.28 1.16 -13.31
N ILE A 193 11.04 1.41 -13.73
CA ILE A 193 10.33 0.62 -14.74
C ILE A 193 9.97 1.56 -15.89
N LYS A 194 10.39 1.26 -17.12
CA LYS A 194 10.07 2.12 -18.26
C LYS A 194 9.86 1.40 -19.59
N ASN A 195 9.07 2.01 -20.46
CA ASN A 195 8.81 1.55 -21.83
C ASN A 195 8.19 0.15 -21.92
N ILE A 196 7.40 -0.26 -20.94
CA ILE A 196 6.72 -1.57 -20.96
C ILE A 196 5.20 -1.43 -21.08
N ILE A 197 4.58 -2.49 -21.57
CA ILE A 197 3.15 -2.74 -21.47
C ILE A 197 2.99 -3.90 -20.48
N ALA A 198 2.26 -3.73 -19.39
CA ALA A 198 2.10 -4.75 -18.36
C ALA A 198 0.62 -4.98 -18.02
N GLY A 199 0.18 -6.23 -17.93
CA GLY A 199 -1.22 -6.51 -17.66
C GLY A 199 -1.61 -7.98 -17.68
N HIS A 200 -2.88 -8.25 -17.37
CA HIS A 200 -3.47 -9.58 -17.49
C HIS A 200 -3.99 -9.83 -18.90
N THR A 201 -4.00 -11.10 -19.32
CA THR A 201 -4.67 -11.51 -20.56
C THR A 201 -6.16 -11.12 -20.54
N PRO A 202 -6.72 -10.47 -21.58
CA PRO A 202 -8.12 -10.06 -21.63
C PRO A 202 -9.09 -11.24 -21.47
N ALA A 203 -10.11 -11.10 -20.62
CA ALA A 203 -11.11 -12.15 -20.38
C ALA A 203 -12.39 -11.59 -19.71
N PRO A 204 -13.54 -12.30 -19.74
CA PRO A 204 -14.86 -11.75 -19.43
C PRO A 204 -15.24 -11.63 -17.93
N TYR A 205 -14.33 -11.92 -17.00
CA TYR A 205 -14.61 -11.90 -15.55
C TYR A 205 -13.61 -11.01 -14.81
N GLU A 206 -13.96 -10.59 -13.59
CA GLU A 206 -13.14 -9.74 -12.72
C GLU A 206 -11.85 -10.46 -12.25
N CYS A 207 -10.80 -9.70 -11.97
CA CYS A 207 -9.53 -10.21 -11.43
C CYS A 207 -9.30 -9.61 -10.04
N ASN A 208 -8.53 -10.28 -9.18
CA ASN A 208 -8.45 -9.96 -7.74
C ASN A 208 -7.09 -9.40 -7.30
N ALA A 209 -6.09 -9.40 -8.18
CA ALA A 209 -4.77 -8.83 -7.92
C ALA A 209 -4.51 -7.57 -8.75
N GLY A 210 -3.48 -6.81 -8.37
CA GLY A 210 -3.07 -5.61 -9.06
C GLY A 210 -2.10 -5.87 -10.22
N VAL A 211 -1.79 -4.86 -11.03
CA VAL A 211 -0.77 -5.00 -12.08
C VAL A 211 0.62 -4.88 -11.46
N ILE A 212 0.90 -3.75 -10.81
CA ILE A 212 2.17 -3.52 -10.12
C ILE A 212 1.90 -3.13 -8.67
N LYS A 213 2.58 -3.82 -7.75
CA LYS A 213 2.49 -3.57 -6.32
C LYS A 213 3.85 -3.22 -5.73
N PHE A 214 3.87 -2.22 -4.85
CA PHE A 214 5.03 -1.88 -4.01
C PHE A 214 4.61 -1.83 -2.55
N SER A 215 5.36 -2.53 -1.69
CA SER A 215 5.18 -2.52 -0.23
C SER A 215 6.48 -2.15 0.47
N ASN A 216 6.42 -1.29 1.50
CA ASN A 216 7.59 -0.91 2.31
C ASN A 216 8.81 -0.45 1.47
N SER A 217 8.56 0.33 0.44
CA SER A 217 9.54 0.61 -0.62
C SER A 217 9.74 2.11 -0.83
N ASN A 218 10.85 2.52 -1.44
CA ASN A 218 11.12 3.95 -1.67
C ASN A 218 11.92 4.22 -2.95
N ASP A 219 11.87 5.47 -3.43
CA ASP A 219 12.57 5.89 -4.65
C ASP A 219 12.18 5.04 -5.87
N ILE A 220 10.90 5.10 -6.23
CA ILE A 220 10.32 4.29 -7.29
C ILE A 220 9.90 5.18 -8.46
N SER A 221 10.27 4.80 -9.68
CA SER A 221 9.92 5.52 -10.91
C SER A 221 9.28 4.59 -11.94
N ILE A 222 8.10 4.96 -12.46
CA ILE A 222 7.45 4.26 -13.58
C ILE A 222 7.20 5.25 -14.72
N MET A 223 7.79 5.02 -15.89
CA MET A 223 7.77 6.00 -16.98
C MET A 223 7.36 5.38 -18.32
N ASN A 224 6.65 6.13 -19.17
CA ASN A 224 6.36 5.75 -20.56
C ASN A 224 5.77 4.33 -20.69
N SER A 225 4.93 3.93 -19.74
CA SER A 225 4.47 2.55 -19.61
C SER A 225 2.95 2.48 -19.64
N LYS A 226 2.41 1.34 -20.09
CA LYS A 226 0.98 1.05 -20.08
C LYS A 226 0.71 -0.07 -19.08
N LEU A 227 -0.11 0.20 -18.07
CA LEU A 227 -0.63 -0.79 -17.12
C LEU A 227 -2.09 -1.07 -17.49
N TYR A 228 -2.43 -2.32 -17.77
CA TYR A 228 -3.75 -2.65 -18.30
C TYR A 228 -4.31 -4.00 -17.82
N GLY A 229 -5.58 -4.22 -18.14
CA GLY A 229 -6.22 -5.53 -18.07
C GLY A 229 -7.13 -5.70 -16.86
N CYS A 230 -7.86 -6.81 -16.83
CA CYS A 230 -8.93 -7.14 -15.87
C CYS A 230 -8.54 -7.09 -14.39
N GLY A 231 -7.25 -6.88 -14.05
CA GLY A 231 -6.72 -6.78 -12.70
C GLY A 231 -7.61 -5.92 -11.81
N SER A 232 -7.70 -6.28 -10.52
CA SER A 232 -8.41 -5.47 -9.55
C SER A 232 -7.84 -4.07 -9.52
N ILE A 233 -6.52 -3.92 -9.38
CA ILE A 233 -5.88 -2.62 -9.13
C ILE A 233 -4.78 -2.33 -10.17
N GLY A 234 -4.79 -1.17 -10.82
CA GLY A 234 -3.71 -0.80 -11.75
C GLY A 234 -2.36 -0.63 -11.04
N LEU A 235 -2.35 0.18 -9.98
CA LEU A 235 -1.16 0.44 -9.16
C LEU A 235 -1.52 0.40 -7.67
N ASP A 236 -0.87 -0.50 -6.92
CA ASP A 236 -1.08 -0.70 -5.47
C ASP A 236 0.18 -0.31 -4.69
N LEU A 237 0.10 0.76 -3.90
CA LEU A 237 1.22 1.28 -3.10
C LEU A 237 0.88 1.20 -1.61
N ASN A 238 1.71 0.52 -0.82
CA ASN A 238 1.57 0.47 0.63
C ASN A 238 2.90 0.77 1.32
N ASP A 239 2.90 1.71 2.26
CA ASP A 239 4.11 2.14 2.98
C ASP A 239 5.24 2.57 2.01
N VAL A 240 4.88 3.35 0.97
CA VAL A 240 5.80 3.79 -0.08
C VAL A 240 6.21 5.25 0.11
N LYS A 241 7.49 5.57 -0.15
CA LYS A 241 8.00 6.95 -0.12
C LYS A 241 8.68 7.36 -1.42
N ARG A 242 8.45 8.58 -1.90
CA ARG A 242 9.10 9.13 -3.10
C ARG A 242 8.80 8.27 -4.34
N PHE A 243 7.52 8.08 -4.62
CA PHE A 243 7.06 7.40 -5.83
C PHE A 243 6.78 8.44 -6.92
N GLN A 244 7.23 8.16 -8.14
CA GLN A 244 6.96 8.97 -9.32
C GLN A 244 6.46 8.10 -10.46
N SER A 245 5.41 8.54 -11.13
CA SER A 245 5.00 7.99 -12.41
C SER A 245 4.79 9.10 -13.42
N SER A 246 5.30 8.91 -14.64
CA SER A 246 5.21 9.92 -15.70
C SER A 246 4.89 9.34 -17.06
N ASN A 247 4.02 10.02 -17.82
CA ASN A 247 3.62 9.62 -19.17
C ASN A 247 3.19 8.13 -19.23
N CYS A 248 2.47 7.68 -18.21
CA CYS A 248 1.95 6.32 -18.12
C CYS A 248 0.45 6.29 -18.39
N LYS A 249 -0.02 5.19 -18.97
CA LYS A 249 -1.45 4.90 -19.15
C LYS A 249 -1.85 3.76 -18.22
N ILE A 250 -2.82 4.00 -17.33
CA ILE A 250 -3.49 2.97 -16.54
C ILE A 250 -4.88 2.81 -17.16
N ASP A 251 -5.21 1.62 -17.67
CA ASP A 251 -6.51 1.36 -18.30
C ASP A 251 -7.16 0.01 -17.97
N HIS A 252 -8.50 -0.01 -17.98
CA HIS A 252 -9.33 -1.23 -17.88
C HIS A 252 -9.13 -2.11 -16.63
N CYS A 253 -8.73 -1.55 -15.48
CA CYS A 253 -8.75 -2.28 -14.19
C CYS A 253 -10.17 -2.35 -13.61
N SER A 254 -10.52 -3.47 -12.95
CA SER A 254 -11.89 -3.83 -12.55
C SER A 254 -12.31 -3.40 -11.14
N LEU A 255 -11.38 -3.09 -10.24
CA LEU A 255 -11.69 -2.62 -8.88
C LEU A 255 -11.30 -1.15 -8.69
N ARG A 256 -10.02 -0.80 -8.90
CA ARG A 256 -9.50 0.57 -8.82
C ARG A 256 -8.39 0.80 -9.85
N ALA A 257 -8.21 2.04 -10.28
CA ALA A 257 -7.02 2.40 -11.07
C ALA A 257 -5.78 2.48 -10.16
N ILE A 258 -5.92 3.18 -9.04
CA ILE A 258 -4.83 3.49 -8.12
C ILE A 258 -5.32 3.31 -6.68
N GLN A 259 -4.49 2.65 -5.88
CA GLN A 259 -4.69 2.47 -4.45
C GLN A 259 -3.40 2.80 -3.70
N ILE A 260 -3.50 3.64 -2.68
CA ILE A 260 -2.34 4.11 -1.91
C ILE A 260 -2.64 4.13 -0.41
N TYR A 261 -1.77 3.51 0.37
CA TYR A 261 -1.86 3.44 1.83
C TYR A 261 -0.56 3.84 2.51
N ASN A 262 -0.66 4.55 3.64
CA ASN A 262 0.46 4.83 4.56
C ASN A 262 1.71 5.41 3.88
N SER A 263 1.53 6.18 2.81
CA SER A 263 2.61 6.57 1.91
C SER A 263 2.93 8.06 1.98
N GLN A 264 4.03 8.49 1.37
CA GLN A 264 4.41 9.90 1.35
C GLN A 264 5.16 10.29 0.07
N ASP A 265 4.91 11.50 -0.42
CA ASP A 265 5.58 12.09 -1.59
C ASP A 265 5.37 11.22 -2.83
N ILE A 266 4.13 11.27 -3.32
CA ILE A 266 3.64 10.44 -4.42
C ILE A 266 3.25 11.36 -5.57
N LYS A 267 3.86 11.18 -6.73
CA LYS A 267 3.67 12.06 -7.88
C LYS A 267 3.28 11.30 -9.15
N PHE A 268 2.22 11.75 -9.79
CA PHE A 268 1.79 11.35 -11.12
C PHE A 268 1.89 12.56 -12.04
N THR A 269 2.59 12.44 -13.18
CA THR A 269 2.81 13.56 -14.11
C THR A 269 2.46 13.15 -15.53
N GLU A 270 1.53 13.86 -16.18
CA GLU A 270 1.15 13.58 -17.58
C GLU A 270 0.65 12.13 -17.77
N ASN A 271 0.08 11.55 -16.72
CA ASN A 271 -0.47 10.21 -16.75
C ASN A 271 -1.93 10.21 -17.23
N LYS A 272 -2.34 9.09 -17.80
CA LYS A 272 -3.72 8.86 -18.26
C LYS A 272 -4.35 7.71 -17.46
N ILE A 273 -5.44 7.98 -16.76
CA ILE A 273 -6.25 7.01 -16.01
C ILE A 273 -7.58 6.87 -16.75
N LEU A 274 -7.75 5.78 -17.49
CA LEU A 274 -8.75 5.70 -18.56
C LEU A 274 -9.57 4.41 -18.55
N ASN A 275 -10.84 4.50 -18.96
CA ASN A 275 -11.68 3.34 -19.29
C ASN A 275 -11.79 2.30 -18.16
N HIS A 276 -11.84 2.77 -16.91
CA HIS A 276 -12.09 1.89 -15.77
C HIS A 276 -13.59 1.63 -15.61
N GLU A 277 -13.98 0.38 -15.46
CA GLU A 277 -15.33 -0.02 -15.04
C GLU A 277 -15.21 -0.67 -13.66
N ALA A 278 -15.47 0.10 -12.62
CA ALA A 278 -15.16 -0.29 -11.25
C ALA A 278 -16.37 -0.09 -10.36
N TYR A 279 -16.87 -1.11 -9.67
CA TYR A 279 -17.99 -0.95 -8.72
C TYR A 279 -17.56 -0.41 -7.34
N SER A 280 -16.34 0.14 -7.24
CA SER A 280 -15.73 0.74 -6.06
C SER A 280 -15.28 2.18 -6.38
N ASN A 281 -14.17 2.65 -5.81
CA ASN A 281 -13.55 3.94 -6.16
C ASN A 281 -12.59 3.81 -7.35
N ILE A 282 -12.41 4.86 -8.16
CA ILE A 282 -11.37 4.85 -9.20
C ILE A 282 -9.99 5.06 -8.57
N ILE A 283 -9.89 6.00 -7.63
CA ILE A 283 -8.66 6.28 -6.88
C ILE A 283 -8.99 6.30 -5.39
N MET A 284 -8.23 5.56 -4.60
CA MET A 284 -8.37 5.53 -3.14
C MET A 284 -7.03 5.78 -2.47
N ILE A 285 -7.01 6.73 -1.54
CA ILE A 285 -5.81 7.18 -0.85
C ILE A 285 -6.12 7.29 0.65
N ASP A 286 -5.45 6.49 1.47
CA ASP A 286 -5.59 6.51 2.95
C ASP A 286 -4.23 6.73 3.61
N LYS A 287 -4.23 7.50 4.72
CA LYS A 287 -3.04 7.79 5.55
C LYS A 287 -1.81 8.24 4.77
N THR A 288 -2.01 9.02 3.70
CA THR A 288 -0.95 9.32 2.73
C THR A 288 -0.76 10.82 2.55
N LYS A 289 0.49 11.26 2.68
CA LYS A 289 0.85 12.68 2.58
C LYS A 289 1.47 13.04 1.24
N ASP A 290 1.19 14.25 0.78
CA ASP A 290 1.81 14.86 -0.40
C ASP A 290 1.62 14.06 -1.69
N VAL A 291 0.36 13.79 -2.03
CA VAL A 291 -0.01 13.18 -3.31
C VAL A 291 -0.29 14.25 -4.36
N LYS A 292 0.32 14.14 -5.54
CA LYS A 292 0.17 15.10 -6.63
C LYS A 292 -0.15 14.41 -7.94
N PHE A 293 -1.20 14.88 -8.61
CA PHE A 293 -1.48 14.61 -10.01
C PHE A 293 -1.24 15.91 -10.79
N GLU A 294 -0.24 15.93 -11.66
CA GLU A 294 0.13 17.09 -12.46
C GLU A 294 -0.11 16.81 -13.93
N LYS A 295 -0.99 17.57 -14.57
CA LYS A 295 -1.32 17.42 -16.00
C LYS A 295 -1.85 16.03 -16.38
N CYS A 296 -2.50 15.35 -15.44
CA CYS A 296 -3.05 14.02 -15.71
C CYS A 296 -4.41 14.11 -16.41
N GLU A 297 -4.72 13.12 -17.24
CA GLU A 297 -6.04 12.91 -17.85
C GLU A 297 -6.74 11.77 -17.12
N LEU A 298 -7.89 12.05 -16.50
CA LEU A 298 -8.73 11.04 -15.86
C LEU A 298 -10.06 11.02 -16.61
N ALA A 299 -10.22 10.08 -17.53
CA ALA A 299 -11.34 10.10 -18.47
C ALA A 299 -12.00 8.75 -18.72
N ASP A 300 -13.29 8.79 -19.00
CA ASP A 300 -14.09 7.63 -19.40
C ASP A 300 -14.09 6.51 -18.34
N ASN A 301 -13.97 6.87 -17.05
CA ASN A 301 -14.04 5.93 -15.93
C ASN A 301 -15.45 5.88 -15.39
N ASN A 302 -16.10 4.73 -15.52
CA ASN A 302 -17.52 4.56 -15.33
C ASN A 302 -17.83 3.49 -14.29
N ASN A 303 -19.10 3.44 -13.87
CA ASN A 303 -19.64 2.51 -12.90
C ASN A 303 -19.06 2.59 -11.47
N PHE A 304 -18.32 3.65 -11.11
CA PHE A 304 -17.82 3.85 -9.74
C PHE A 304 -18.94 3.89 -8.70
N GLY A 305 -18.90 2.93 -7.77
CA GLY A 305 -19.99 2.67 -6.82
C GLY A 305 -19.88 3.44 -5.51
N TRP A 306 -18.68 3.87 -5.13
CA TRP A 306 -18.41 4.53 -3.84
C TRP A 306 -18.08 6.01 -4.02
N SER A 307 -16.96 6.31 -4.70
CA SER A 307 -16.60 7.66 -5.11
C SER A 307 -15.68 7.65 -6.32
N PHE A 308 -15.44 8.78 -6.96
CA PHE A 308 -14.44 8.82 -8.04
C PHE A 308 -13.02 8.88 -7.45
N ILE A 309 -12.76 9.82 -6.54
CA ILE A 309 -11.52 9.89 -5.75
C ILE A 309 -11.87 9.97 -4.26
N GLU A 310 -11.31 9.06 -3.47
CA GLU A 310 -11.42 9.04 -2.01
C GLU A 310 -10.09 9.40 -1.34
N ALA A 311 -10.16 10.24 -0.31
CA ALA A 311 -9.05 10.57 0.57
C ALA A 311 -9.43 10.43 2.05
N SER A 312 -8.76 9.55 2.80
CA SER A 312 -9.02 9.31 4.22
C SER A 312 -7.74 9.32 5.08
N GLY A 313 -7.88 9.41 6.40
CA GLY A 313 -6.77 9.29 7.33
C GLY A 313 -5.73 10.43 7.25
N LYS A 314 -6.16 11.70 7.23
CA LYS A 314 -5.28 12.89 7.12
C LYS A 314 -4.49 12.94 5.81
N SER A 315 -5.06 12.44 4.73
CA SER A 315 -4.42 12.46 3.42
C SER A 315 -4.51 13.83 2.77
N ASN A 316 -3.52 14.20 1.95
CA ASN A 316 -3.56 15.44 1.16
C ASN A 316 -3.24 15.18 -0.32
N ILE A 317 -4.19 15.54 -1.18
CA ILE A 317 -4.13 15.34 -2.63
C ILE A 317 -4.19 16.70 -3.32
N LEU A 318 -3.30 16.92 -4.29
CA LEU A 318 -3.36 18.01 -5.24
C LEU A 318 -3.54 17.47 -6.66
N LEU A 319 -4.63 17.83 -7.31
CA LEU A 319 -4.81 17.69 -8.76
C LEU A 319 -4.57 19.05 -9.41
N ASN A 320 -3.55 19.16 -10.25
CA ASN A 320 -3.14 20.42 -10.83
C ASN A 320 -3.02 20.31 -12.35
N LYS A 321 -3.73 21.19 -13.08
CA LYS A 321 -3.76 21.18 -14.55
C LYS A 321 -4.27 19.88 -15.16
N CYS A 322 -5.12 19.17 -14.44
CA CYS A 322 -5.68 17.89 -14.88
C CYS A 322 -6.88 18.10 -15.80
N ILE A 323 -7.17 17.09 -16.61
CA ILE A 323 -8.39 16.97 -17.42
C ILE A 323 -9.20 15.81 -16.83
N ILE A 324 -10.37 16.10 -16.28
CA ILE A 324 -11.24 15.12 -15.62
C ILE A 324 -12.58 15.09 -16.36
N LYS A 325 -12.79 14.11 -17.24
CA LYS A 325 -13.96 14.14 -18.14
C LYS A 325 -14.66 12.81 -18.36
N ASN A 326 -15.95 12.87 -18.67
CA ASN A 326 -16.75 11.70 -19.08
C ASN A 326 -16.76 10.54 -18.06
N ASN A 327 -16.59 10.82 -16.77
CA ASN A 327 -16.64 9.80 -15.73
C ASN A 327 -18.07 9.70 -15.17
N SER A 328 -18.58 8.49 -14.92
CA SER A 328 -19.94 8.31 -14.41
C SER A 328 -20.10 7.22 -13.36
N LYS A 329 -20.98 7.46 -12.38
CA LYS A 329 -21.51 6.42 -11.52
C LYS A 329 -22.42 5.45 -12.30
N PRO A 330 -22.79 4.26 -11.75
CA PRO A 330 -23.73 3.34 -12.41
C PRO A 330 -25.07 4.01 -12.73
N ALA A 331 -25.60 3.74 -13.94
CA ALA A 331 -26.88 4.31 -14.38
C ALA A 331 -28.09 3.80 -13.58
N ASN A 332 -28.05 2.55 -13.11
CA ASN A 332 -29.18 1.85 -12.48
C ASN A 332 -28.72 0.99 -11.30
N SER A 333 -28.33 1.58 -10.18
CA SER A 333 -28.06 0.79 -8.97
C SER A 333 -29.36 0.55 -8.21
N LYS A 334 -30.03 -0.58 -8.46
CA LYS A 334 -31.11 -1.11 -7.59
C LYS A 334 -30.65 -1.36 -6.14
N PHE A 335 -29.35 -1.24 -5.88
CA PHE A 335 -28.67 -1.58 -4.63
C PHE A 335 -27.91 -0.43 -3.97
N ASN A 336 -27.89 0.78 -4.55
CA ASN A 336 -27.17 1.90 -3.92
C ASN A 336 -28.17 2.86 -3.28
N THR A 337 -28.45 2.63 -2.00
CA THR A 337 -29.20 3.56 -1.15
C THR A 337 -28.35 4.75 -0.71
N ASP A 338 -27.03 4.66 -0.90
CA ASP A 338 -26.07 5.61 -0.38
C ASP A 338 -25.71 6.67 -1.43
N LYS A 339 -25.42 7.87 -0.95
CA LYS A 339 -25.05 9.00 -1.80
C LYS A 339 -23.62 8.79 -2.30
N ILE A 340 -23.41 8.87 -3.62
CA ILE A 340 -22.08 8.78 -4.22
C ILE A 340 -21.51 10.19 -4.40
N TYR A 341 -20.29 10.40 -3.91
CA TYR A 341 -19.56 11.66 -4.05
C TYR A 341 -18.44 11.53 -5.08
N PHE A 342 -18.24 12.54 -5.91
CA PHE A 342 -17.16 12.49 -6.91
C PHE A 342 -15.80 12.66 -6.22
N PHE A 343 -15.65 13.69 -5.39
CA PHE A 343 -14.54 13.81 -4.45
C PHE A 343 -15.05 13.53 -3.04
N ASP A 344 -14.42 12.57 -2.36
CA ASP A 344 -14.83 12.12 -1.03
C ASP A 344 -13.67 12.21 -0.03
N THR A 345 -13.94 12.79 1.13
CA THR A 345 -12.96 13.08 2.19
C THR A 345 -13.42 12.68 3.59
N ILE A 346 -14.67 12.25 3.74
CA ILE A 346 -15.27 11.77 4.98
C ILE A 346 -15.21 10.25 4.97
N ASP A 347 -14.49 9.69 5.92
CA ASP A 347 -14.40 8.23 6.03
C ASP A 347 -15.71 7.58 6.54
N TYR A 348 -15.73 6.25 6.58
CA TYR A 348 -16.86 5.46 7.08
C TYR A 348 -17.27 5.81 8.53
N PHE A 349 -16.35 6.35 9.33
CA PHE A 349 -16.60 6.77 10.72
C PHE A 349 -17.08 8.22 10.82
N GLY A 350 -17.25 8.92 9.69
CA GLY A 350 -17.66 10.32 9.64
C GLY A 350 -16.52 11.30 9.87
N ILE A 351 -15.27 10.87 9.77
CA ILE A 351 -14.09 11.72 9.99
C ILE A 351 -13.66 12.37 8.68
N GLY A 352 -13.80 13.70 8.60
CA GLY A 352 -13.32 14.53 7.49
C GLY A 352 -12.04 15.27 7.84
N ASP A 353 -10.89 14.59 7.87
CA ASP A 353 -9.58 15.19 8.19
C ASP A 353 -8.58 15.19 7.01
N SER A 354 -9.00 14.65 5.88
CA SER A 354 -8.27 14.67 4.60
C SER A 354 -8.60 15.91 3.77
N LYS A 355 -7.78 16.18 2.75
CA LYS A 355 -7.95 17.32 1.85
C LYS A 355 -7.72 16.94 0.39
N ILE A 356 -8.61 17.39 -0.47
CA ILE A 356 -8.46 17.33 -1.93
C ILE A 356 -8.46 18.76 -2.45
N THR A 357 -7.40 19.15 -3.15
CA THR A 357 -7.34 20.43 -3.87
C THR A 357 -7.25 20.16 -5.36
N VAL A 358 -8.21 20.67 -6.12
CA VAL A 358 -8.18 20.68 -7.58
C VAL A 358 -7.89 22.10 -8.04
N LYS A 359 -6.86 22.28 -8.86
CA LYS A 359 -6.36 23.57 -9.29
C LYS A 359 -6.11 23.61 -10.79
N ASP A 360 -6.45 24.73 -11.43
CA ASP A 360 -6.16 25.02 -12.84
C ASP A 360 -6.62 23.89 -13.80
N SER A 361 -7.68 23.15 -13.44
CA SER A 361 -8.08 21.90 -14.10
C SER A 361 -9.41 22.02 -14.84
N GLU A 362 -9.63 21.17 -15.82
CA GLU A 362 -10.90 21.01 -16.52
C GLU A 362 -11.69 19.84 -15.91
N ILE A 363 -12.97 20.07 -15.59
CA ILE A 363 -13.90 19.05 -15.09
C ILE A 363 -15.15 19.08 -15.97
N SER A 364 -15.30 18.11 -16.88
CA SER A 364 -16.33 18.18 -17.92
C SER A 364 -17.12 16.87 -18.14
N ASN A 365 -18.43 16.96 -18.42
CA ASN A 365 -19.26 15.80 -18.80
C ASN A 365 -19.30 14.62 -17.80
N ASN A 366 -19.01 14.85 -16.52
CA ASN A 366 -19.07 13.81 -15.50
C ASN A 366 -20.49 13.68 -14.93
N LYS A 367 -20.84 12.49 -14.41
CA LYS A 367 -22.16 12.19 -13.82
C LYS A 367 -22.00 11.50 -12.47
N CYS A 368 -22.42 12.15 -11.38
CA CYS A 368 -22.42 11.59 -10.02
C CYS A 368 -23.61 12.16 -9.23
N ASP A 369 -23.90 11.64 -8.03
CA ASP A 369 -24.95 12.23 -7.20
C ASP A 369 -24.51 13.60 -6.67
N TYR A 370 -23.28 13.73 -6.18
CA TYR A 370 -22.73 14.98 -5.69
C TYR A 370 -21.29 15.16 -6.16
N LEU A 371 -20.85 16.40 -6.34
CA LEU A 371 -19.47 16.71 -6.70
C LEU A 371 -18.51 16.48 -5.52
N LEU A 372 -18.95 16.78 -4.30
CA LEU A 372 -18.12 16.76 -3.10
C LEU A 372 -18.97 16.49 -1.86
N ASP A 373 -18.36 15.85 -0.86
CA ASP A 373 -18.93 15.51 0.45
C ASP A 373 -18.79 16.64 1.48
N ASP A 374 -17.66 17.35 1.48
CA ASP A 374 -17.37 18.50 2.35
C ASP A 374 -16.67 19.65 1.62
N ASN A 375 -17.33 20.81 1.60
CA ASN A 375 -16.82 22.06 1.03
C ASN A 375 -15.58 22.64 1.77
N LYS A 376 -15.30 22.20 3.00
CA LYS A 376 -14.11 22.66 3.76
C LYS A 376 -12.85 21.90 3.34
N ASN A 377 -13.00 20.61 3.05
CA ASN A 377 -11.92 19.68 2.78
C ASN A 377 -11.61 19.53 1.29
N VAL A 378 -12.61 19.73 0.43
CA VAL A 378 -12.45 19.77 -1.02
C VAL A 378 -12.40 21.22 -1.51
N LYS A 379 -11.32 21.61 -2.20
CA LYS A 379 -11.13 22.96 -2.74
C LYS A 379 -10.97 22.92 -4.26
N LEU A 380 -11.78 23.69 -4.96
CA LEU A 380 -11.66 23.90 -6.40
C LEU A 380 -11.13 25.31 -6.66
N GLN A 381 -10.03 25.45 -7.40
CA GLN A 381 -9.32 26.72 -7.59
C GLN A 381 -9.04 26.94 -9.08
N ASN A 382 -9.62 27.98 -9.67
CA ASN A 382 -9.42 28.30 -11.09
C ASN A 382 -9.73 27.09 -12.01
N CYS A 383 -10.77 26.33 -11.69
CA CYS A 383 -11.20 25.18 -12.49
C CYS A 383 -12.26 25.60 -13.52
N ASN A 384 -12.19 25.05 -14.73
CA ASN A 384 -13.27 25.13 -15.71
C ASN A 384 -14.20 23.92 -15.49
N ILE A 385 -15.47 24.18 -15.14
CA ILE A 385 -16.45 23.14 -14.80
C ILE A 385 -17.68 23.28 -15.70
N ASN A 386 -17.91 22.32 -16.58
CA ASN A 386 -18.94 22.41 -17.62
C ASN A 386 -19.64 21.07 -17.89
N ASN A 387 -20.94 21.13 -18.20
CA ASN A 387 -21.74 19.98 -18.67
C ASN A 387 -21.74 18.75 -17.75
N ASN A 388 -21.45 18.92 -16.47
CA ASN A 388 -21.52 17.84 -15.50
C ASN A 388 -22.93 17.72 -14.92
N THR A 389 -23.30 16.51 -14.48
CA THR A 389 -24.58 16.23 -13.81
C THR A 389 -24.32 15.86 -12.35
N TRP A 390 -24.75 16.73 -11.44
CA TRP A 390 -24.71 16.56 -9.98
C TRP A 390 -26.02 17.08 -9.36
N LYS A 391 -26.37 16.68 -8.14
CA LYS A 391 -27.47 17.27 -7.34
C LYS A 391 -27.06 18.57 -6.65
#